data_AF-A0A6J5UK08-F1
#
_entry.id   AF-A0A6J5UK08-F1
#
_cell.length_a   1.000
_cell.length_b   1.000
_cell.length_c   1.000
_cell.angle_alpha   90.00
_cell.angle_beta   90.00
_cell.angle_gamma   90.00
#
_symmetry.space_group_name_H-M   'P 1'
#
loop_
_entity.id
_entity.type
_entity.pdbx_description
1 polymer ?
#
loop_
_entity_poly.entity_id
_entity_poly.type
_entity_poly.pdbx_seq_one_letter_code
_entity_poly.pdbx_strand_id
1 'polypeptide(L)'
;MKGGQLEEEWCIADEQTPDEELQMALNWACQVGGADCSKIQENQACYLPNTLQHHASYAFNNYYQKLKQQGGTCYFNAAAFVTALDPSHNSCKFEYLP
;
A
#
# COMPACT_ATOMS: atom_id res chain seq x y z
N MET A 1 1.36 -0.37 31.33
CA MET A 1 1.80 0.52 30.24
C MET A 1 3.01 -0.14 29.58
N LYS A 2 2.81 -0.89 28.49
CA LYS A 2 3.91 -1.28 27.57
C LYS A 2 4.03 -0.09 26.60
N GLY A 3 5.15 0.57 26.36
CA GLY A 3 6.54 0.13 26.42
C GLY A 3 7.08 -0.12 25.00
N GLY A 4 7.01 0.89 24.12
CA GLY A 4 7.89 1.12 22.96
C GLY A 4 8.31 -0.07 22.10
N GLN A 5 7.36 -0.77 21.48
CA GLN A 5 7.63 -1.50 20.25
C GLN A 5 6.99 -0.66 19.14
N LEU A 6 7.80 -0.16 18.20
CA LEU A 6 7.25 0.38 16.95
C LEU A 6 6.47 -0.77 16.32
N GLU A 7 5.15 -0.72 16.37
CA GLU A 7 4.33 -1.76 15.75
C GLU A 7 4.62 -1.72 14.24
N GLU A 8 4.81 -2.89 13.63
CA GLU A 8 4.99 -2.96 12.19
C GLU A 8 3.70 -2.46 11.53
N GLU A 9 3.81 -1.40 10.73
CA GLU A 9 2.68 -0.69 10.16
C GLU A 9 2.75 -0.76 8.63
N TRP A 10 1.66 -1.16 8.01
CA TRP A 10 1.47 -1.17 6.56
C TRP A 10 0.37 -0.22 6.15
N CYS A 11 0.48 0.33 4.94
CA CYS A 11 -0.57 1.19 4.36
C CYS A 11 -1.38 0.39 3.34
N ILE A 12 -2.69 0.22 3.58
CA ILE A 12 -3.58 -0.54 2.71
C ILE A 12 -4.76 0.31 2.23
N ALA A 13 -5.37 -0.10 1.12
CA ALA A 13 -6.52 0.60 0.57
C ALA A 13 -7.76 0.42 1.47
N ASP A 14 -8.59 1.45 1.55
CA ASP A 14 -9.92 1.37 2.15
C ASP A 14 -10.91 0.77 1.15
N GLU A 15 -11.48 -0.37 1.50
CA GLU A 15 -12.50 -1.09 0.70
C GLU A 15 -13.78 -0.28 0.47
N GLN A 16 -14.04 0.74 1.29
CA GLN A 16 -15.19 1.64 1.15
C GLN A 16 -14.94 2.77 0.13
N THR A 17 -13.70 2.91 -0.36
CA THR A 17 -13.34 3.94 -1.34
C THR A 17 -14.01 3.64 -2.69
N PRO A 18 -14.67 4.62 -3.33
CA PRO A 18 -15.15 4.45 -4.70
C PRO A 18 -14.03 4.06 -5.66
N ASP A 19 -14.29 3.13 -6.57
CA ASP A 19 -13.28 2.60 -7.51
C ASP A 19 -12.59 3.71 -8.33
N GLU A 20 -13.31 4.77 -8.70
CA GLU A 20 -12.74 5.91 -9.44
C GLU A 20 -11.66 6.65 -8.63
N GLU A 21 -11.96 6.97 -7.37
CA GLU A 21 -11.01 7.61 -6.45
C GLU A 21 -9.82 6.70 -6.15
N LEU A 22 -10.09 5.41 -5.94
CA LEU A 22 -9.05 4.42 -5.67
C LEU A 22 -8.12 4.23 -6.88
N GLN A 23 -8.66 4.21 -8.09
CA GLN A 23 -7.88 4.11 -9.32
C GLN A 23 -7.02 5.35 -9.55
N MET A 24 -7.55 6.56 -9.28
CA MET A 24 -6.78 7.79 -9.35
C MET A 24 -5.63 7.79 -8.35
N ALA A 25 -5.89 7.38 -7.11
CA ALA A 25 -4.87 7.27 -6.06
C ALA A 25 -3.78 6.24 -6.41
N LEU A 26 -4.16 5.06 -6.92
CA LEU A 26 -3.22 4.04 -7.40
C LEU A 26 -2.34 4.58 -8.53
N ASN A 27 -2.95 5.21 -9.54
CA ASN A 27 -2.21 5.79 -10.67
C ASN A 27 -1.21 6.84 -10.19
N TRP A 28 -1.63 7.72 -9.28
CA TRP A 28 -0.75 8.71 -8.69
C TRP A 28 0.42 8.05 -7.95
N ALA A 29 0.15 7.04 -7.11
CA ALA A 29 1.18 6.33 -6.35
C ALA A 29 2.27 5.74 -7.26
N CYS A 30 1.86 5.06 -8.34
CA CYS A 30 2.76 4.41 -9.29
C CYS A 30 3.55 5.38 -10.17
N GLN A 31 3.01 6.58 -10.43
CA GLN A 31 3.63 7.53 -11.37
C GLN A 31 4.38 8.63 -10.63
N VAL A 32 3.66 9.46 -9.88
CA VAL A 32 4.20 10.68 -9.25
C VAL A 32 4.66 10.39 -7.83
N GLY A 33 3.97 9.49 -7.12
CA GLY A 33 4.29 9.12 -5.74
C GLY A 33 5.59 8.32 -5.61
N GLY A 34 6.05 7.65 -6.66
CA GLY A 34 7.29 6.87 -6.63
C GLY A 34 7.15 5.47 -6.03
N ALA A 35 5.92 4.93 -5.94
CA ALA A 35 5.70 3.52 -5.64
C ALA A 35 6.25 2.64 -6.79
N ASP A 36 6.87 1.52 -6.44
CA ASP A 36 7.21 0.49 -7.42
C ASP A 36 6.00 -0.42 -7.66
N CYS A 37 5.30 -0.16 -8.76
CA CYS A 37 4.14 -0.94 -9.18
C CYS A 37 4.47 -2.08 -10.16
N SER A 38 5.74 -2.46 -10.30
CA SER A 38 6.13 -3.59 -11.14
C SER A 38 5.53 -4.90 -10.64
N LYS A 39 5.41 -5.09 -9.32
CA LYS A 39 4.95 -6.35 -8.71
C LYS A 39 3.46 -6.64 -8.86
N ILE A 40 2.66 -5.63 -9.19
CA ILE A 40 1.21 -5.74 -9.43
C ILE A 40 0.86 -5.93 -10.91
N GLN A 41 1.85 -5.96 -11.81
CA GLN A 41 1.63 -6.21 -13.22
C GLN A 41 1.34 -7.69 -13.51
N GLU A 42 0.76 -7.98 -14.67
CA GLU A 42 0.48 -9.35 -15.09
C GLU A 42 1.73 -10.26 -14.99
N ASN A 43 1.52 -11.50 -14.54
CA ASN A 43 2.58 -12.49 -14.26
C ASN A 43 3.54 -12.16 -13.11
N GLN A 44 3.24 -11.14 -12.30
CA GLN A 44 4.05 -10.79 -11.13
C GLN A 44 3.43 -11.27 -9.81
N ALA A 45 4.26 -11.28 -8.76
CA ALA A 45 3.96 -11.94 -7.49
C ALA A 45 2.72 -11.39 -6.75
N CYS A 46 2.35 -10.13 -7.02
CA CYS A 46 1.21 -9.42 -6.41
C CYS A 46 0.10 -9.10 -7.42
N TYR A 47 0.10 -9.75 -8.59
CA TYR A 47 -0.99 -9.58 -9.56
C TYR A 47 -2.31 -10.17 -9.05
N LEU A 48 -2.25 -11.32 -8.37
CA LEU A 48 -3.42 -12.01 -7.85
C LEU A 48 -3.62 -11.75 -6.35
N PRO A 49 -4.87 -11.49 -5.91
CA PRO A 49 -6.07 -11.39 -6.73
C PRO A 49 -6.08 -10.11 -7.58
N ASN A 50 -6.53 -10.24 -8.84
CA ASN A 50 -6.56 -9.14 -9.81
C ASN A 50 -7.74 -8.21 -9.51
N THR A 51 -7.60 -7.41 -8.46
CA THR A 51 -8.59 -6.44 -7.99
C THR A 51 -7.90 -5.11 -7.75
N LEU A 52 -8.64 -4.03 -7.97
CA LEU A 52 -8.13 -2.68 -7.78
C LEU A 52 -7.64 -2.46 -6.34
N GLN A 53 -8.38 -2.97 -5.36
CA GLN A 53 -8.07 -2.86 -3.92
C GLN A 53 -6.74 -3.52 -3.56
N HIS A 54 -6.44 -4.70 -4.11
CA HIS A 54 -5.18 -5.39 -3.81
C HIS A 54 -3.98 -4.70 -4.46
N HIS A 55 -4.13 -4.26 -5.71
CA HIS A 55 -3.09 -3.52 -6.42
C HIS A 55 -2.82 -2.17 -5.76
N ALA A 56 -3.88 -1.45 -5.38
CA ALA A 56 -3.80 -0.20 -4.63
C ALA A 56 -3.10 -0.39 -3.28
N SER A 57 -3.50 -1.39 -2.49
CA SER A 57 -2.88 -1.69 -1.20
C SER A 57 -1.38 -1.92 -1.33
N TYR A 58 -0.95 -2.71 -2.33
CA TYR A 58 0.48 -2.94 -2.56
C TYR A 58 1.23 -1.65 -2.91
N ALA A 59 0.69 -0.85 -3.84
CA ALA A 59 1.29 0.41 -4.25
C ALA A 59 1.37 1.42 -3.10
N PHE A 60 0.30 1.54 -2.32
CA PHE A 60 0.22 2.44 -1.17
C PHE A 60 1.22 2.07 -0.09
N ASN A 61 1.35 0.77 0.22
CA ASN A 61 2.37 0.33 1.15
C ASN A 61 3.77 0.62 0.63
N ASN A 62 4.06 0.30 -0.64
CA ASN A 62 5.40 0.54 -1.20
C ASN A 62 5.78 2.02 -1.14
N TYR A 63 4.86 2.91 -1.51
CA TYR A 63 5.00 4.36 -1.34
C TYR A 63 5.27 4.73 0.13
N TYR A 64 4.40 4.27 1.02
CA TYR A 64 4.42 4.65 2.43
C TYR A 64 5.73 4.23 3.10
N GLN A 65 6.18 3.00 2.90
CA GLN A 65 7.45 2.53 3.49
C GLN A 65 8.65 3.34 2.99
N LYS A 66 8.69 3.67 1.70
CA LYS A 66 9.81 4.43 1.11
C LYS A 66 9.85 5.88 1.57
N LEU A 67 8.70 6.48 1.82
CA LEU A 67 8.58 7.92 2.01
C LEU A 67 8.13 8.36 3.41
N LYS A 68 7.71 7.45 4.30
CA LYS A 68 7.26 7.81 5.66
C LYS A 68 8.30 8.58 6.46
N GLN A 69 9.59 8.27 6.29
CA GLN A 69 10.70 9.01 6.93
C GLN A 69 10.90 10.42 6.35
N GLN A 70 10.36 10.69 5.16
CA GLN A 70 10.43 11.96 4.44
C GLN A 70 9.10 12.74 4.50
N GLY A 71 8.15 12.30 5.33
CA GLY A 71 6.84 12.92 5.50
C GLY A 71 5.74 12.36 4.59
N GLY A 72 5.99 11.28 3.84
CA GLY A 72 4.96 10.53 3.13
C GLY A 72 3.92 9.97 4.11
N THR A 73 2.65 10.03 3.74
CA THR A 73 1.54 9.60 4.61
C THR A 73 0.69 8.53 3.92
N CYS A 74 0.02 7.71 4.72
CA CYS A 74 -0.98 6.76 4.26
C CYS A 74 -2.35 7.44 4.09
N TYR A 75 -2.42 8.56 3.37
CA TYR A 75 -3.67 9.32 3.22
C TYR A 75 -4.38 9.03 1.91
N PHE A 76 -3.71 9.21 0.77
CA PHE A 76 -4.27 8.93 -0.57
C PHE A 76 -5.69 9.46 -0.79
N ASN A 77 -5.98 10.70 -0.34
CA ASN A 77 -7.34 11.28 -0.35
C ASN A 77 -8.37 10.48 0.46
N ALA A 78 -7.98 10.00 1.64
CA ALA A 78 -8.72 9.08 2.50
C ALA A 78 -9.00 7.70 1.87
N ALA A 79 -8.32 7.35 0.77
CA ALA A 79 -8.46 6.03 0.13
C ALA A 79 -7.64 4.92 0.79
N ALA A 80 -6.94 5.22 1.89
CA ALA A 80 -6.03 4.30 2.55
C ALA A 80 -5.99 4.52 4.06
N PHE A 81 -5.60 3.48 4.78
CA PHE A 81 -5.38 3.52 6.22
C PHE A 81 -4.21 2.62 6.64
N VAL A 82 -3.67 2.91 7.82
CA VAL A 82 -2.58 2.11 8.41
C VAL A 82 -3.16 0.90 9.15
N THR A 83 -2.52 -0.24 8.96
CA THR A 83 -2.84 -1.49 9.66
C THR A 83 -1.59 -2.08 10.32
N ALA A 84 -1.77 -2.71 11.48
CA ALA A 84 -0.74 -3.51 12.14
C ALA A 84 -0.79 -5.00 11.74
N LEU A 85 -1.66 -5.36 10.79
CA LEU A 85 -1.78 -6.71 10.26
C LEU A 85 -1.03 -6.80 8.93
N ASP A 86 -0.04 -7.68 8.84
CA ASP A 86 0.70 -7.94 7.60
C ASP A 86 -0.26 -8.40 6.50
N PRO A 87 -0.45 -7.59 5.42
CA PRO A 87 -1.34 -7.94 4.31
C PRO A 87 -0.72 -8.92 3.31
N SER A 88 0.52 -9.39 3.56
CA SER A 88 1.20 -10.34 2.69
C SER A 88 0.45 -11.66 2.57
N HIS A 89 0.34 -12.16 1.35
CA HIS A 89 -0.33 -13.43 1.06
C HIS A 89 0.38 -14.19 -0.08
N ASN A 90 0.46 -15.52 0.03
CA ASN A 90 1.12 -16.37 -0.97
C ASN A 90 2.53 -15.84 -1.33
N SER A 91 2.77 -15.59 -2.62
CA SER A 91 3.99 -14.98 -3.17
C SER A 91 4.05 -13.47 -3.04
N CYS A 92 2.93 -12.80 -2.77
CA CYS A 92 2.89 -11.36 -2.61
C CYS A 92 3.36 -10.96 -1.22
N LYS A 93 4.48 -10.23 -1.14
CA LYS A 93 5.07 -9.77 0.12
C LYS A 93 5.06 -8.25 0.16
N PHE A 94 4.43 -7.71 1.20
CA PHE A 94 4.40 -6.28 1.47
C PHE A 94 5.64 -5.93 2.27
N GLU A 95 6.39 -4.95 1.78
CA GLU A 95 7.60 -4.51 2.46
C GLU A 95 7.26 -3.81 3.77
N TYR A 96 8.17 -3.93 4.74
CA TYR A 96 8.21 -3.10 5.94
C TYR A 96 9.62 -2.52 6.03
N LEU A 97 9.73 -1.20 6.07
CA LEU A 97 10.99 -0.49 6.23
C LEU A 97 10.96 0.25 7.57
N PRO A 98 11.79 -0.10 8.57
CA PRO A 98 11.79 0.57 9.87
C PRO A 98 12.22 2.03 9.78
#